data_AF-A0A7C7RML4-F1
#
_entry.id   AF-A0A7C7RML4-F1
#
_cell.length_a   1.000
_cell.length_b   1.000
_cell.length_c   1.000
_cell.angle_alpha   90.00
_cell.angle_beta   90.00
_cell.angle_gamma   90.00
#
_symmetry.space_group_name_H-M   'P 1'
#
loop_
_entity.id
_entity.type
_entity.pdbx_description
1 polymer ?
#
loop_
_entity_poly.entity_id
_entity_poly.type
_entity_poly.pdbx_seq_one_letter_code
_entity_poly.pdbx_strand_id
1 'polypeptide(L)' 'MRMEQSEIVCMIAGCNEKAEKTLGKSYKRVLQGLNLRIDPPNAKELHLCRRHYKMAKNAMKALRGNI' A
#
# COMPACT_ATOMS: atom_id res chain seq x y z
N MET A 1 -0.71 11.46 29.60
CA MET A 1 0.26 10.71 28.78
C MET A 1 -0.09 10.97 27.33
N ARG A 2 0.70 11.78 26.60
CA ARG A 2 0.46 12.06 25.18
C ARG A 2 0.71 10.78 24.41
N MET A 3 -0.34 10.22 23.82
CA MET A 3 -0.21 9.12 22.88
C MET A 3 0.53 9.65 21.67
N GLU A 4 1.77 9.20 21.47
CA GLU A 4 2.50 9.37 20.21
C GLU A 4 1.67 8.67 19.13
N GLN A 5 0.92 9.47 18.36
CA GLN A 5 0.35 9.00 17.11
C GLN A 5 1.54 8.74 16.19
N SER A 6 2.04 7.50 16.21
CA SER A 6 2.99 7.03 15.22
C SER A 6 2.36 7.27 13.86
N GLU A 7 2.77 8.34 13.19
CA GLU A 7 2.30 8.66 11.86
C GLU A 7 2.88 7.62 10.92
N ILE A 8 2.14 6.51 10.75
CA ILE A 8 2.55 5.46 9.85
C ILE A 8 2.59 6.09 8.47
N VAL A 9 3.76 6.06 7.83
CA VAL A 9 3.96 6.56 6.48
C VAL A 9 3.70 5.46 5.45
N CYS A 10 3.42 5.88 4.22
CA CYS A 10 3.23 4.98 3.12
C CYS A 10 4.50 4.17 2.85
N MET A 11 4.39 2.84 2.85
CA MET A 11 5.50 1.91 2.59
C MET A 11 5.91 1.85 1.11
N ILE A 12 5.46 2.79 0.29
CA ILE A 12 5.82 2.84 -1.13
C ILE A 12 7.11 3.62 -1.26
N ALA A 13 8.11 3.03 -1.90
CA ALA A 13 9.39 3.68 -2.14
C ALA A 13 9.16 4.97 -2.96
N GLY A 14 9.53 6.12 -2.37
CA GLY A 14 9.30 7.43 -2.96
C GLY A 14 7.98 8.10 -2.53
N CYS A 15 7.21 7.52 -1.62
CA CYS A 15 6.02 8.15 -1.03
C CYS A 15 6.21 8.39 0.46
N ASN A 16 6.21 9.67 0.86
CA ASN A 16 6.23 10.09 2.26
C ASN A 16 4.84 10.55 2.75
N GLU A 17 3.76 10.14 2.08
CA GLU A 17 2.41 10.48 2.51
C GLU A 17 2.01 9.64 3.73
N LYS A 18 1.15 10.22 4.58
CA LYS A 18 0.55 9.53 5.72
C LYS A 18 -0.24 8.31 5.23
N ALA A 19 0.09 7.14 5.77
CA ALA A 19 -0.68 5.94 5.55
C ALA A 19 -1.99 6.03 6.33
N GLU A 20 -3.09 5.99 5.59
CA GLU A 20 -4.44 5.97 6.15
C GLU A 20 -5.02 4.56 6.18
N LYS A 21 -4.43 3.62 5.42
CA LYS A 21 -4.95 2.25 5.29
C LYS A 21 -3.84 1.22 5.36
N THR A 22 -4.16 0.13 6.06
CA THR A 22 -3.35 -1.08 6.14
C THR A 22 -3.95 -2.15 5.25
N LEU A 23 -3.13 -2.78 4.41
CA LEU A 23 -3.53 -3.84 3.49
C LEU A 23 -2.75 -5.13 3.76
N GLY A 24 -3.35 -6.27 3.46
CA GLY A 24 -2.67 -7.56 3.56
C GLY A 24 -1.83 -7.92 2.32
N LYS A 25 -1.11 -9.04 2.40
CA LYS A 25 -0.23 -9.55 1.34
C LYS A 25 -0.88 -9.69 -0.05
N SER A 26 -2.22 -9.81 -0.13
CA SER A 26 -2.93 -9.93 -1.41
C SER A 26 -2.70 -8.71 -2.32
N TYR A 27 -2.50 -7.53 -1.73
CA TYR A 27 -2.18 -6.32 -2.49
C TYR A 27 -0.71 -6.25 -2.92
N LYS A 28 0.19 -7.02 -2.30
CA LYS A 28 1.62 -7.08 -2.67
C LYS A 28 1.78 -7.45 -4.14
N ARG A 29 1.06 -8.50 -4.60
CA ARG A 29 1.09 -8.92 -6.02
C ARG A 29 0.62 -7.83 -6.97
N VAL A 30 -0.42 -7.08 -6.57
CA VAL A 30 -0.98 -6.00 -7.37
C VAL A 30 -0.02 -4.81 -7.45
N LEU A 31 0.58 -4.43 -6.32
CA LEU A 31 1.59 -3.37 -6.27
C LEU A 31 2.83 -3.73 -7.08
N GLN A 32 3.30 -4.98 -7.00
CA GLN A 32 4.36 -5.49 -7.86
C GLN A 32 3.99 -5.41 -9.35
N GLY A 33 2.76 -5.77 -9.72
CA GLY A 33 2.26 -5.63 -11.09
C GLY A 33 2.14 -4.17 -11.56
N LEU A 34 1.95 -3.23 -10.64
CA LEU A 34 1.97 -1.79 -10.88
C LEU A 34 3.37 -1.18 -10.88
N ASN A 35 4.42 -2.00 -10.78
CA ASN A 35 5.82 -1.56 -10.67
C ASN A 35 6.09 -0.63 -9.47
N LEU A 36 5.22 -0.70 -8.45
CA LEU A 36 5.37 0.03 -7.20
C LEU A 36 6.25 -0.79 -6.26
N ARG A 37 7.39 -0.21 -5.86
CA ARG A 37 8.30 -0.83 -4.91
C ARG A 37 7.79 -0.59 -3.50
N ILE A 38 7.72 -1.67 -2.72
CA ILE A 38 7.34 -1.64 -1.31
C ILE A 38 8.61 -1.78 -0.49
N ASP A 39 8.80 -0.90 0.47
CA ASP A 39 9.88 -0.99 1.46
C ASP A 39 9.30 -0.91 2.88
N PRO A 40 9.58 -1.88 3.76
CA PRO A 40 10.33 -3.11 3.51
C PRO A 40 9.53 -4.15 2.68
N PRO A 41 10.18 -4.90 1.76
CA PRO A 41 9.49 -5.85 0.88
C PRO A 41 8.90 -7.06 1.60
N ASN A 42 9.34 -7.32 2.84
CA ASN A 42 8.85 -8.41 3.69
C ASN A 42 7.76 -7.97 4.68
N ALA A 43 7.19 -6.79 4.51
CA ALA A 43 6.08 -6.34 5.33
C ALA A 43 4.87 -7.29 5.19
N LYS A 44 4.41 -7.83 6.33
CA LYS A 44 3.16 -8.61 6.41
C LYS A 44 1.94 -7.73 6.12
N GLU A 45 2.05 -6.47 6.54
CA GLU A 45 1.03 -5.43 6.44
C GLU A 45 1.58 -4.26 5.64
N LEU A 46 0.83 -3.84 4.64
CA LEU A 46 1.18 -2.78 3.72
C LEU A 46 0.44 -1.53 4.11
N HIS A 47 1.15 -0.58 4.71
CA HIS A 47 0.58 0.72 5.04
C HIS A 47 0.67 1.61 3.81
N LEU A 48 -0.48 1.98 3.25
CA LEU A 48 -0.58 2.83 2.06
C LEU A 48 -1.33 4.12 2.38
N CYS A 49 -0.92 5.20 1.71
CA CYS A 49 -1.72 6.41 1.64
C CYS A 49 -2.99 6.17 0.81
N ARG A 50 -3.96 7.08 0.92
CA ARG A 50 -5.23 6.99 0.18
C ARG A 50 -5.04 6.98 -1.34
N ARG A 51 -4.02 7.65 -1.88
CA ARG A 51 -3.68 7.63 -3.31
C ARG A 51 -3.24 6.25 -3.77
N HIS A 52 -2.23 5.67 -3.12
CA HIS A 52 -1.73 4.34 -3.45
C HIS A 52 -2.76 3.24 -3.21
N TYR A 53 -3.58 3.35 -2.17
CA TYR A 53 -4.72 2.46 -1.98
C TYR A 53 -5.68 2.50 -3.16
N LYS A 54 -6.03 3.69 -3.66
CA LYS A 54 -6.93 3.83 -4.82
C LYS A 54 -6.33 3.24 -6.09
N MET A 55 -5.03 3.45 -6.32
CA MET A 55 -4.30 2.85 -7.44
C MET A 55 -4.30 1.32 -7.34
N ALA A 56 -3.91 0.78 -6.18
CA ALA A 56 -3.86 -0.66 -5.96
C ALA A 56 -5.26 -1.30 -6.07
N LYS A 57 -6.31 -0.65 -5.58
CA LYS A 57 -7.70 -1.11 -5.72
C LYS A 57 -8.15 -1.13 -7.18
N ASN A 58 -7.83 -0.09 -7.95
CA ASN A 58 -8.16 -0.03 -9.38
C ASN A 58 -7.41 -1.10 -10.16
N ALA A 59 -6.12 -1.30 -9.90
CA ALA A 59 -5.34 -2.36 -10.52
C ALA A 59 -5.82 -3.76 -10.12
N MET A 60 -6.23 -3.97 -8.87
CA MET A 60 -6.83 -5.23 -8.44
C MET A 60 -8.14 -5.50 -9.19
N LYS A 61 -8.97 -4.47 -9.39
CA LYS A 61 -10.18 -4.59 -10.23
C LYS A 61 -9.84 -4.90 -11.68
N ALA A 62 -8.85 -4.22 -12.26
CA ALA A 62 -8.40 -4.47 -13.62
C ALA A 62 -7.87 -5.91 -13.79
N LEU A 63 -7.08 -6.40 -12.83
CA LEU A 63 -6.58 -7.78 -12.80
C LEU A 63 -7.71 -8.81 -12.65
N ARG A 64 -8.76 -8.50 -11.87
CA ARG A 64 -9.92 -9.40 -11.68
C ARG A 64 -10.89 -9.42 -12.86
N GLY A 65 -10.96 -8.33 -13.64
CA GLY A 65 -11.86 -8.20 -14.79
C GLY A 65 -11.29 -8.76 -16.09
N ASN A 66 -10.08 -9.33 -16.07
CA ASN A 66 -9.41 -9.90 -17.24
C ASN A 66 -9.44 -11.45 -17.24
N ILE A 67 -10.55 -12.03 -16.79
CA ILE A 67 -10.83 -13.47 -16.89
C ILE A 67 -12.09 -13.71 -17.72
#